data_AF-A0A7G9G6X1-F1
#
_entry.id   AF-A0A7G9G6X1-F1
#
_cell.length_a   1.000
_cell.length_b   1.000
_cell.length_c   1.000
_cell.angle_alpha   90.00
_cell.angle_beta   90.00
_cell.angle_gamma   90.00
#
_symmetry.space_group_name_H-M   'P 1'
#
loop_
_entity.id
_entity.type
_entity.pdbx_description
1 polymer ?
#
loop_
_entity_poly.entity_id
_entity_poly.type
_entity_poly.pdbx_seq_one_letter_code
_entity_poly.pdbx_strand_id
1 'polypeptide(L)'
;MKRTQRVCKQCEKLFYGDPDCLLCPECAKKARASSVMRDRACIDCGTVFQGGPRAKRCPDCRRAAAAEATKRCRRKGAMRPIGSVDICQICGQEYTVVSGRQKYCSEACQRIAVLEWQRERKKEYNKTPEMERARAERRAERKKVCAYCLREFWTSTSSNVCSEYCREQHRRLKQCEADVRRGYDRSLEEYLEKRKAYRENVKDKSGTLSDSHKD
;
A
#
# COMPACT_ATOMS: atom_id res chain seq x y z
N MET A 1 -8.79 -10.43 -1.72
CA MET A 1 -7.64 -10.82 -2.57
C MET A 1 -6.90 -11.99 -1.94
N LYS A 2 -6.57 -13.04 -2.71
CA LYS A 2 -5.77 -14.17 -2.22
C LYS A 2 -4.31 -13.69 -2.04
N ARG A 3 -3.85 -13.55 -0.80
CA ARG A 3 -2.49 -13.09 -0.49
C ARG A 3 -1.49 -14.19 -0.83
N THR A 4 -0.40 -13.84 -1.52
CA THR A 4 0.69 -14.77 -1.87
C THR A 4 1.91 -14.53 -0.98
N GLN A 5 2.71 -15.56 -0.73
CA GLN A 5 3.95 -15.42 0.02
C GLN A 5 5.03 -14.73 -0.81
N ARG A 6 5.80 -13.85 -0.17
CA ARG A 6 6.84 -13.00 -0.75
C ARG A 6 8.00 -12.85 0.22
N VAL A 7 9.19 -12.56 -0.30
CA VAL A 7 10.36 -12.17 0.48
C VAL A 7 10.36 -10.65 0.66
N CYS A 8 10.54 -10.17 1.89
CA CYS A 8 10.70 -8.75 2.16
C CYS A 8 12.07 -8.26 1.68
N LYS A 9 12.12 -7.23 0.82
CA LYS A 9 13.41 -6.67 0.34
C LYS A 9 14.31 -6.07 1.44
N GLN A 10 13.78 -5.75 2.62
CA GLN A 10 14.54 -5.10 3.69
C GLN A 10 15.00 -6.07 4.79
N CYS A 11 14.25 -7.12 5.07
CA CYS A 11 14.55 -8.04 6.17
C CYS A 11 14.53 -9.51 5.77
N GLU A 12 14.31 -9.80 4.48
CA GLU A 12 14.33 -11.14 3.87
C GLU A 12 13.31 -12.14 4.45
N LYS A 13 12.44 -11.68 5.37
CA LYS A 13 11.39 -12.52 5.95
C LYS A 13 10.27 -12.79 4.95
N LEU A 14 9.74 -14.01 5.02
CA LEU A 14 8.54 -14.41 4.30
C LEU A 14 7.31 -13.71 4.88
N PHE A 15 6.48 -13.15 4.01
CA PHE A 15 5.22 -12.53 4.40
C PHE A 15 4.13 -12.72 3.34
N TYR A 16 2.87 -12.66 3.76
CA TYR A 16 1.72 -12.65 2.86
C TYR A 16 1.38 -11.22 2.45
N GLY A 17 1.41 -10.94 1.15
CA GLY A 17 1.14 -9.59 0.62
C GLY A 17 0.46 -9.59 -0.74
N ASP A 18 0.00 -8.40 -1.12
CA ASP A 18 -0.52 -8.14 -2.47
C ASP A 18 0.60 -8.19 -3.52
N PRO A 19 0.27 -8.33 -4.82
CA PRO A 19 1.26 -8.40 -5.90
C PRO A 19 2.31 -7.29 -5.91
N ASP A 20 1.95 -6.14 -5.36
CA ASP A 20 2.72 -4.90 -5.40
C ASP A 20 3.54 -4.69 -4.11
N CYS A 21 3.39 -5.56 -3.11
CA CYS A 21 4.09 -5.44 -1.84
C CYS A 21 5.52 -5.99 -1.94
N LEU A 22 6.51 -5.10 -1.81
CA LEU A 22 7.94 -5.46 -1.74
C LEU A 22 8.49 -5.57 -0.32
N LEU A 23 7.77 -5.01 0.65
CA LEU A 23 8.15 -4.94 2.06
C LEU A 23 7.06 -5.59 2.91
N CYS A 24 7.47 -6.27 3.99
CA CYS A 24 6.54 -6.75 5.00
C CYS A 24 5.87 -5.56 5.73
N PRO A 25 4.74 -5.77 6.44
CA PRO A 25 3.98 -4.67 7.07
C PRO A 25 4.82 -3.76 7.98
N GLU A 26 5.74 -4.35 8.76
CA GLU A 26 6.62 -3.62 9.68
C GLU A 26 7.65 -2.76 8.93
N CYS A 27 8.35 -3.34 7.95
CA CYS A 27 9.31 -2.62 7.12
C CYS A 27 8.63 -1.51 6.30
N ALA A 28 7.44 -1.79 5.76
CA ALA A 28 6.65 -0.79 5.02
C ALA A 28 6.22 0.37 5.92
N LYS A 29 5.82 0.10 7.18
CA LYS A 29 5.48 1.13 8.16
C LYS A 29 6.68 2.02 8.48
N LYS A 30 7.85 1.43 8.71
CA LYS A 30 9.10 2.15 8.96
C LYS A 30 9.52 3.02 7.76
N ALA A 31 9.51 2.46 6.55
CA ALA A 31 9.86 3.19 5.32
C ALA A 31 8.89 4.35 5.03
N ARG A 32 7.59 4.19 5.32
CA ARG A 32 6.62 5.30 5.23
C ARG A 32 6.91 6.37 6.27
N ALA A 33 7.17 6.00 7.52
CA ALA A 33 7.45 6.97 8.57
C ALA A 33 8.69 7.83 8.24
N SER A 34 9.78 7.21 7.78
CA SER A 34 11.00 7.93 7.41
C SER A 34 10.83 8.80 6.17
N SER A 35 10.04 8.38 5.18
CA SER A 35 9.85 9.14 3.94
C SER A 35 8.90 10.34 4.06
N VAL A 36 8.01 10.33 5.06
CA VAL A 36 6.99 11.38 5.27
C VAL A 36 7.62 12.65 5.84
N MET A 37 8.53 12.53 6.79
CA MET A 37 9.24 13.66 7.39
C MET A 37 10.51 13.95 6.59
N ARG A 38 10.64 15.17 6.09
CA ARG A 38 11.82 15.62 5.34
C ARG A 38 12.20 17.02 5.75
N ASP A 39 13.46 17.37 5.54
CA ASP A 39 13.95 18.71 5.72
C ASP A 39 13.34 19.63 4.65
N ARG A 40 12.79 20.76 5.11
CA ARG A 40 12.10 21.73 4.28
C ARG A 40 12.49 23.13 4.72
N ALA A 41 12.65 24.04 3.76
CA ALA A 41 12.84 25.45 4.06
C ALA A 41 11.49 26.14 4.33
N CYS A 42 11.44 26.96 5.37
CA CYS A 42 10.29 27.80 5.66
C CYS A 42 10.12 28.89 4.58
N ILE A 43 8.90 29.07 4.07
CA ILE A 43 8.62 30.11 3.05
C ILE A 43 8.71 31.55 3.57
N ASP A 44 8.58 31.77 4.88
CA ASP A 44 8.59 33.14 5.42
C ASP A 44 9.98 33.53 5.98
N CYS A 45 10.73 32.58 6.56
CA CYS A 45 12.01 32.86 7.25
C CYS A 45 13.20 32.06 6.72
N GLY A 46 13.02 31.15 5.76
CA GLY A 46 14.10 30.34 5.16
C GLY A 46 14.64 29.21 6.03
N THR A 47 14.37 29.19 7.35
CA THR A 47 14.89 28.17 8.28
C THR A 47 14.52 26.74 7.82
N VAL A 48 15.50 25.84 7.88
CA VAL A 48 15.31 24.41 7.60
C VAL A 48 14.66 23.75 8.82
N PHE A 49 13.57 23.02 8.59
CA PHE A 49 12.86 22.29 9.63
C PHE A 49 12.36 20.94 9.10
N GLN A 50 12.19 19.97 9.99
CA GLN A 50 11.56 18.69 9.63
C GLN A 50 10.05 18.87 9.49
N GLY A 51 9.52 18.59 8.29
CA GLY A 51 8.11 18.77 7.98
C GLY A 51 7.53 17.69 7.08
N GLY A 52 6.25 17.39 7.30
CA GLY A 52 5.48 16.51 6.42
C GLY A 52 5.30 17.10 5.00
N PRO A 53 4.73 16.34 4.04
CA PRO A 53 4.71 16.69 2.62
C PRO A 53 4.07 18.04 2.27
N ARG A 54 3.15 18.53 3.12
CA ARG A 54 2.43 19.80 2.93
C ARG A 54 2.88 20.91 3.88
N ALA A 55 3.90 20.67 4.70
CA ALA A 55 4.43 21.68 5.61
C ALA A 55 5.18 22.75 4.82
N LYS A 56 4.66 23.99 4.84
CA LYS A 56 5.27 25.15 4.16
C LYS A 56 6.02 26.08 5.12
N ARG A 57 5.69 26.02 6.41
CA ARG A 57 6.18 26.96 7.45
C ARG A 57 6.73 26.18 8.64
N CYS A 58 7.79 26.72 9.24
CA CYS A 58 8.33 26.26 10.51
C CYS A 58 7.28 26.44 11.64
N PRO A 59 7.47 25.81 12.81
CA PRO A 59 6.50 25.89 13.92
C PRO A 59 6.16 27.34 14.34
N ASP A 60 7.15 28.24 14.37
CA ASP A 60 6.96 29.63 14.77
C ASP A 60 6.14 30.42 13.75
N CYS A 61 6.59 30.46 12.49
CA CYS A 61 5.88 31.15 11.41
C CYS A 61 4.48 30.57 11.19
N ARG A 62 4.27 29.28 11.46
CA ARG A 62 2.94 28.66 11.42
C ARG A 62 2.01 29.21 12.50
N ARG A 63 2.50 29.38 13.73
CA ARG A 63 1.72 30.00 14.82
C ARG A 63 1.37 31.44 14.50
N ALA A 64 2.34 32.22 14.03
CA ALA A 64 2.12 33.61 13.62
C ALA A 64 1.07 33.71 12.49
N ALA A 65 1.21 32.90 11.44
CA ALA A 65 0.27 32.88 10.32
C ALA A 65 -1.14 32.43 10.76
N ALA A 66 -1.25 31.49 11.69
CA ALA A 66 -2.54 31.05 12.23
C ALA A 66 -3.22 32.14 13.08
N ALA A 67 -2.45 32.86 13.89
CA ALA A 67 -2.94 33.99 14.67
C ALA A 67 -3.47 35.10 13.75
N GLU A 68 -2.70 35.44 12.71
CA GLU A 68 -3.11 36.45 11.72
C GLU A 68 -4.35 36.03 10.93
N ALA A 69 -4.42 34.78 10.49
CA ALA A 69 -5.61 34.25 9.84
C ALA A 69 -6.86 34.34 10.75
N THR A 70 -6.70 34.06 12.05
CA THR A 70 -7.77 34.16 13.04
C THR A 70 -8.22 35.59 13.23
N LYS A 71 -7.29 36.55 13.37
CA LYS A 71 -7.60 37.99 13.44
C LYS A 71 -8.39 38.45 12.20
N ARG A 72 -7.93 38.06 11.01
CA ARG A 72 -8.63 38.36 9.75
C ARG A 72 -10.03 37.76 9.69
N CYS A 73 -10.21 36.52 10.14
CA CYS A 73 -11.54 35.90 10.23
C CYS A 73 -12.47 36.65 11.19
N ARG A 74 -11.97 37.05 12.37
CA ARG A 74 -12.75 37.84 13.33
C ARG A 74 -13.17 39.19 12.75
N ARG A 75 -12.26 39.89 12.05
CA ARG A 75 -12.57 41.19 11.42
C ARG A 75 -13.59 41.08 10.30
N LYS A 76 -13.55 40.02 9.48
CA LYS A 76 -14.48 39.84 8.35
C LYS A 76 -15.86 39.34 8.76
N GLY A 77 -15.99 38.72 9.94
CA GLY A 77 -17.23 38.09 10.38
C GLY A 77 -17.60 36.83 9.59
N ALA A 78 -18.76 36.26 9.88
CA ALA A 78 -19.27 35.07 9.19
C ALA A 78 -19.82 35.47 7.81
N MET A 79 -19.21 34.97 6.74
CA MET A 79 -19.69 35.23 5.37
C MET A 79 -21.00 34.53 5.03
N ARG A 80 -21.33 33.44 5.74
CA ARG A 80 -22.55 32.65 5.55
C ARG A 80 -23.19 32.42 6.92
N PRO A 81 -24.34 33.03 7.22
CA PRO A 81 -25.01 32.88 8.50
C PRO A 81 -25.57 31.45 8.66
N ILE A 82 -25.52 30.92 9.88
CA ILE A 82 -26.11 29.62 10.19
C ILE A 82 -27.64 29.77 10.15
N GLY A 83 -28.33 28.81 9.54
CA GLY A 83 -29.78 28.82 9.36
C GLY A 83 -30.25 29.44 8.04
N SER A 84 -29.37 30.05 7.23
CA SER A 84 -29.74 30.49 5.88
C SER A 84 -29.97 29.31 4.93
N VAL A 85 -30.69 29.55 3.84
CA VAL A 85 -30.83 28.59 2.74
C VAL A 85 -29.70 28.79 1.72
N ASP A 86 -29.15 27.69 1.19
CA ASP A 86 -28.15 27.68 0.12
C ASP A 86 -28.42 26.51 -0.85
N ILE A 87 -27.79 26.53 -2.03
CA ILE A 87 -28.03 25.59 -3.12
C ILE A 87 -26.91 24.56 -3.20
N CYS A 88 -27.27 23.28 -3.26
CA CYS A 88 -26.30 22.18 -3.34
C CYS A 88 -25.60 22.14 -4.69
N GLN A 89 -24.27 22.16 -4.70
CA GLN A 89 -23.46 22.14 -5.93
C GLN A 89 -23.52 20.82 -6.71
N ILE A 90 -24.13 19.76 -6.15
CA ILE A 90 -24.20 18.43 -6.76
C ILE A 90 -25.59 18.14 -7.34
N CYS A 91 -26.65 18.41 -6.58
CA CYS A 91 -28.02 18.11 -7.00
C CYS A 91 -28.89 19.35 -7.26
N GLY A 92 -28.38 20.56 -7.00
CA GLY A 92 -29.13 21.81 -7.18
C GLY A 92 -30.25 22.06 -6.17
N GLN A 93 -30.46 21.16 -5.20
CA GLN A 93 -31.50 21.32 -4.18
C GLN A 93 -31.09 22.33 -3.11
N GLU A 94 -32.07 23.06 -2.59
CA GLU A 94 -31.90 23.95 -1.46
C GLU A 94 -31.63 23.18 -0.16
N TYR A 95 -30.85 23.78 0.73
CA TYR A 95 -30.56 23.23 2.06
C TYR A 95 -30.31 24.33 3.08
N THR A 96 -30.64 24.04 4.33
CA THR A 96 -30.33 24.92 5.46
C THR A 96 -28.86 24.75 5.87
N VAL A 97 -28.15 25.87 5.95
CA VAL A 97 -26.73 25.91 6.33
C VAL A 97 -26.58 25.67 7.83
N VAL A 98 -26.02 24.52 8.21
CA VAL A 98 -25.70 24.19 9.61
C VAL A 98 -24.23 24.48 9.96
N SER A 99 -23.38 24.65 8.95
CA SER A 99 -21.95 24.93 9.12
C SER A 99 -21.43 25.84 8.02
N GLY A 100 -20.58 26.81 8.38
CA GLY A 100 -19.99 27.76 7.42
C GLY A 100 -19.12 27.12 6.32
N ARG A 101 -18.73 25.84 6.46
CA ARG A 101 -17.99 25.07 5.44
C ARG A 101 -18.86 24.12 4.62
N GLN A 102 -20.17 24.03 4.91
CA GLN A 102 -21.08 23.15 4.21
C GLN A 102 -21.25 23.61 2.76
N LYS A 103 -21.11 22.70 1.81
CA LYS A 103 -21.28 22.97 0.37
C LYS A 103 -22.38 22.14 -0.27
N TYR A 104 -22.90 21.16 0.49
CA TYR A 104 -23.75 20.10 -0.02
C TYR A 104 -24.90 19.87 0.96
N CYS A 105 -26.06 19.50 0.43
CA CYS A 105 -27.27 19.26 1.20
C CYS A 105 -27.23 17.97 2.04
N SER A 106 -26.40 16.99 1.65
CA SER A 106 -26.37 15.66 2.26
C SER A 106 -24.99 15.02 2.19
N GLU A 107 -24.76 14.01 3.04
CA GLU A 107 -23.56 13.17 3.00
C GLU A 107 -23.38 12.46 1.65
N ALA A 108 -24.48 12.06 1.01
CA ALA A 108 -24.45 11.44 -0.31
C ALA A 108 -23.86 12.39 -1.36
N CYS A 109 -24.34 13.64 -1.41
CA CYS A 109 -23.80 14.67 -2.29
C CYS A 109 -22.34 15.00 -1.97
N GLN A 110 -22.00 15.11 -0.69
CA GLN A 110 -20.61 15.31 -0.25
C GLN A 110 -19.70 14.18 -0.71
N ARG A 111 -20.14 12.93 -0.61
CA ARG A 111 -19.38 11.76 -1.04
C ARG A 111 -19.11 11.78 -2.54
N ILE A 112 -20.12 12.12 -3.36
CA ILE A 112 -19.96 12.26 -4.81
C ILE A 112 -18.88 13.30 -5.11
N ALA A 113 -19.01 14.50 -4.54
CA ALA A 113 -18.06 15.60 -4.76
C ALA A 113 -16.62 15.24 -4.35
N VAL A 114 -16.45 14.57 -3.21
CA VAL A 114 -15.13 14.11 -2.75
C VAL A 114 -14.54 13.09 -3.70
N LEU A 115 -15.34 12.14 -4.20
CA LEU A 115 -14.88 11.12 -5.15
C LEU A 115 -14.48 11.74 -6.49
N GLU A 116 -15.25 12.69 -7.01
CA GLU A 116 -14.92 13.43 -8.23
C GLU A 116 -13.61 14.21 -8.07
N TRP A 117 -13.47 14.99 -7.00
CA TRP A 117 -12.24 15.71 -6.71
C TRP A 117 -11.03 14.77 -6.58
N GLN A 118 -11.20 13.60 -5.96
CA GLN A 118 -10.15 12.59 -5.89
C GLN A 118 -9.79 12.02 -7.27
N ARG A 119 -10.77 11.78 -8.14
CA ARG A 119 -10.56 11.31 -9.51
C ARG A 119 -9.77 12.35 -10.30
N GLU A 120 -10.22 13.60 -10.31
CA GLU A 120 -9.54 14.69 -11.03
C GLU A 120 -8.09 14.86 -10.58
N ARG A 121 -7.84 14.92 -9.27
CA ARG A 121 -6.46 15.05 -8.77
C ARG A 121 -5.57 13.85 -9.08
N LYS A 122 -6.12 12.65 -9.17
CA LYS A 122 -5.35 11.44 -9.50
C LYS A 122 -5.13 11.27 -11.00
N LYS A 123 -5.91 11.93 -11.87
CA LYS A 123 -5.74 11.84 -13.33
C LYS A 123 -4.35 12.32 -13.76
N GLU A 124 -3.91 13.46 -13.26
CA GLU A 124 -2.63 14.06 -13.64
C GLU A 124 -1.44 13.27 -13.09
N TYR A 125 -1.48 12.91 -11.80
CA TYR A 125 -0.41 12.17 -11.14
C TYR A 125 -0.12 10.79 -11.77
N ASN A 126 -1.14 10.12 -12.30
CA ASN A 126 -1.00 8.77 -12.84
C ASN A 126 -0.48 8.69 -14.28
N LYS A 127 -0.44 9.81 -15.02
CA LYS A 127 -0.16 9.84 -16.46
C LYS A 127 1.28 10.19 -16.84
N THR A 128 2.16 10.44 -15.87
CA THR A 128 3.54 10.80 -16.21
C THR A 128 4.30 9.55 -16.71
N PRO A 129 5.01 9.61 -17.86
CA PRO A 129 5.74 8.46 -18.41
C PRO A 129 6.75 7.85 -17.43
N GLU A 130 7.34 8.67 -16.58
CA GLU A 130 8.24 8.23 -15.51
C GLU A 130 7.55 7.30 -14.51
N MET A 131 6.33 7.62 -14.09
CA MET A 131 5.57 6.79 -13.16
C MET A 131 5.13 5.47 -13.81
N GLU A 132 4.85 5.47 -15.11
CA GLU A 132 4.54 4.26 -15.86
C GLU A 132 5.75 3.32 -15.96
N ARG A 133 6.93 3.85 -16.32
CA ARG A 133 8.20 3.09 -16.33
C ARG A 133 8.51 2.50 -14.96
N ALA A 134 8.45 3.31 -13.90
CA ALA A 134 8.66 2.84 -12.53
C ALA A 134 7.62 1.79 -12.07
N ARG A 135 6.39 1.78 -12.62
CA ARG A 135 5.41 0.71 -12.38
C ARG A 135 5.73 -0.55 -13.18
N ALA A 136 6.22 -0.42 -14.41
CA ALA A 136 6.63 -1.55 -15.25
C ALA A 136 7.84 -2.27 -14.65
N GLU A 137 8.88 -1.55 -14.24
CA GLU A 137 10.07 -2.08 -13.56
C GLU A 137 9.67 -2.83 -12.29
N ARG A 138 8.88 -2.19 -11.41
CA ARG A 138 8.34 -2.85 -10.20
C ARG A 138 7.45 -4.04 -10.49
N ARG A 139 6.86 -4.16 -11.69
CA ARG A 139 6.09 -5.32 -12.12
C ARG A 139 6.98 -6.45 -12.61
N ALA A 140 8.06 -6.13 -13.32
CA ALA A 140 9.06 -7.08 -13.79
C ALA A 140 9.76 -7.78 -12.62
N GLU A 141 10.07 -7.05 -11.54
CA GLU A 141 10.74 -7.61 -10.35
C GLU A 141 9.84 -8.47 -9.45
N ARG A 142 8.55 -8.64 -9.77
CA ARG A 142 7.60 -9.32 -8.88
C ARG A 142 7.85 -10.81 -8.81
N LYS A 143 8.56 -11.24 -7.78
CA LYS A 143 8.71 -12.66 -7.45
C LYS A 143 7.71 -13.06 -6.37
N LYS A 144 7.23 -14.30 -6.48
CA LYS A 144 6.45 -15.01 -5.46
C LYS A 144 7.34 -16.05 -4.82
N VAL A 145 6.95 -16.50 -3.63
CA VAL A 145 7.58 -17.64 -2.97
C VAL A 145 6.70 -18.86 -3.13
N CYS A 146 7.29 -19.97 -3.56
CA CYS A 146 6.60 -21.24 -3.73
C CYS A 146 6.14 -21.77 -2.36
N ALA A 147 4.84 -22.01 -2.19
CA ALA A 147 4.27 -22.51 -0.95
C ALA A 147 4.80 -23.91 -0.56
N TYR A 148 5.28 -24.69 -1.55
CA TYR A 148 5.86 -26.01 -1.30
C TYR A 148 7.36 -25.92 -0.99
N CYS A 149 8.17 -25.45 -1.93
CA CYS A 149 9.64 -25.51 -1.85
C CYS A 149 10.34 -24.22 -1.41
N LEU A 150 9.59 -23.14 -1.17
CA LEU A 150 10.10 -21.83 -0.74
C LEU A 150 11.04 -21.11 -1.72
N ARG A 151 11.23 -21.62 -2.94
CA ARG A 151 11.95 -20.89 -3.98
C ARG A 151 11.18 -19.66 -4.46
N GLU A 152 11.92 -18.63 -4.80
CA GLU A 152 11.41 -17.49 -5.54
C GLU A 152 11.12 -17.88 -7.00
N PHE A 153 9.98 -17.45 -7.52
CA PHE A 153 9.60 -17.67 -8.91
C PHE A 153 8.67 -16.57 -9.41
N TRP A 154 8.65 -16.34 -10.72
CA TRP A 154 7.72 -15.44 -11.38
C TRP A 154 6.59 -16.22 -12.05
N THR A 155 5.37 -15.69 -12.00
CA THR A 155 4.25 -16.19 -12.80
C THR A 155 3.22 -15.08 -12.99
N SER A 156 2.65 -14.99 -14.20
CA SER A 156 1.52 -14.12 -14.52
C SER A 156 0.19 -14.61 -13.92
N THR A 157 0.10 -15.91 -13.60
CA THR A 157 -1.12 -16.52 -13.06
C THR A 157 -1.27 -16.30 -11.56
N SER A 158 -2.39 -16.71 -10.97
CA SER A 158 -2.59 -16.70 -9.52
C SER A 158 -1.88 -17.86 -8.78
N SER A 159 -1.10 -18.70 -9.48
CA SER A 159 -0.38 -19.83 -8.87
C SER A 159 0.53 -19.39 -7.71
N ASN A 160 0.55 -20.20 -6.65
CA ASN A 160 1.39 -20.07 -5.46
C ASN A 160 2.52 -21.11 -5.40
N VAL A 161 2.69 -21.91 -6.46
CA VAL A 161 3.72 -22.94 -6.59
C VAL A 161 4.50 -22.76 -7.88
N CYS A 162 5.79 -23.13 -7.87
CA CYS A 162 6.73 -22.83 -8.95
C CYS A 162 6.79 -23.86 -10.08
N SER A 163 6.26 -25.07 -9.88
CA SER A 163 6.34 -26.17 -10.85
C SER A 163 5.17 -27.13 -10.69
N GLU A 164 4.91 -27.94 -11.72
CA GLU A 164 3.88 -28.99 -11.65
C GLU A 164 4.17 -30.03 -10.55
N TYR A 165 5.45 -30.38 -10.34
CA TYR A 165 5.84 -31.19 -9.18
C TYR A 165 5.42 -30.54 -7.85
N CYS A 166 5.76 -29.27 -7.64
CA CYS A 166 5.37 -28.55 -6.42
C CYS A 166 3.84 -28.44 -6.31
N ARG A 167 3.11 -28.33 -7.41
CA ARG A 167 1.64 -28.28 -7.43
C ARG A 167 1.05 -29.58 -6.93
N GLU A 168 1.48 -30.70 -7.48
CA GLU A 168 0.97 -32.03 -7.14
C GLU A 168 1.31 -32.40 -5.69
N GLN A 169 2.56 -32.22 -5.27
CA GLN A 169 2.96 -32.52 -3.89
C GLN A 169 2.31 -31.58 -2.87
N HIS A 170 2.14 -30.30 -3.20
CA HIS A 170 1.41 -29.38 -2.33
C HIS A 170 -0.06 -29.78 -2.20
N ARG A 171 -0.71 -30.19 -3.29
CA ARG A 171 -2.09 -30.69 -3.28
C ARG A 171 -2.23 -31.90 -2.34
N ARG A 172 -1.34 -32.89 -2.47
CA ARG A 172 -1.32 -34.10 -1.60
C ARG A 172 -1.14 -33.74 -0.13
N LEU A 173 -0.19 -32.86 0.18
CA LEU A 173 0.03 -32.40 1.56
C LEU A 173 -1.21 -31.68 2.11
N LYS A 174 -1.81 -30.75 1.35
CA LYS A 174 -3.02 -30.01 1.78
C LYS A 174 -4.21 -30.93 1.98
N GLN A 175 -4.34 -31.98 1.15
CA GLN A 175 -5.37 -33.01 1.31
C GLN A 175 -5.13 -33.81 2.59
N CYS A 176 -3.91 -34.28 2.83
CA CYS A 176 -3.54 -34.98 4.06
C CYS A 176 -3.82 -34.12 5.31
N GLU A 177 -3.43 -32.84 5.30
CA GLU A 177 -3.77 -31.88 6.38
C GLU A 177 -5.28 -31.69 6.58
N ALA A 178 -6.09 -31.81 5.52
CA ALA A 178 -7.54 -31.72 5.63
C ALA A 178 -8.15 -33.01 6.21
N ASP A 179 -7.63 -34.17 5.82
CA ASP A 179 -8.12 -35.47 6.28
C ASP A 179 -7.78 -35.72 7.75
N VAL A 180 -6.57 -35.37 8.20
CA VAL A 180 -6.21 -35.38 9.63
C VAL A 180 -7.15 -34.47 10.44
N ARG A 181 -7.47 -33.26 9.94
CA ARG A 181 -8.42 -32.35 10.61
C ARG A 181 -9.85 -32.89 10.64
N ARG A 182 -10.22 -33.78 9.72
CA ARG A 182 -11.51 -34.48 9.71
C ARG A 182 -11.51 -35.73 10.59
N GLY A 183 -10.36 -36.11 11.17
CA GLY A 183 -10.21 -37.28 12.04
C GLY A 183 -9.79 -38.56 11.33
N TYR A 184 -9.41 -38.49 10.05
CA TYR A 184 -8.85 -39.66 9.36
C TYR A 184 -7.41 -39.92 9.82
N ASP A 185 -7.08 -41.19 10.02
CA ASP A 185 -5.71 -41.62 10.28
C ASP A 185 -4.89 -41.53 8.99
N ARG A 186 -3.97 -40.57 8.95
CA ARG A 186 -3.10 -40.28 7.81
C ARG A 186 -1.73 -39.92 8.33
N SER A 187 -0.69 -40.45 7.68
CA SER A 187 0.70 -40.10 7.97
C SER A 187 1.03 -38.70 7.42
N LEU A 188 0.71 -37.65 8.17
CA LEU A 188 1.09 -36.28 7.81
C LEU A 188 2.61 -36.07 7.85
N GLU A 189 3.29 -36.71 8.81
CA GLU A 189 4.74 -36.56 9.01
C GLU A 189 5.52 -36.96 7.76
N GLU A 190 5.15 -38.07 7.10
CA GLU A 190 5.80 -38.54 5.86
C GLU A 190 5.78 -37.47 4.76
N TYR A 191 4.65 -36.76 4.58
CA TYR A 191 4.56 -35.67 3.59
C TYR A 191 5.39 -34.45 4.01
N LEU A 192 5.49 -34.17 5.31
CA LEU A 192 6.31 -33.07 5.83
C LEU A 192 7.79 -33.35 5.64
N GLU A 193 8.24 -34.57 5.91
CA GLU A 193 9.61 -35.05 5.69
C GLU A 193 9.98 -35.02 4.21
N LYS A 194 9.13 -35.58 3.33
CA LYS A 194 9.32 -35.49 1.87
C LYS A 194 9.47 -34.04 1.40
N ARG A 195 8.69 -33.12 1.97
CA ARG A 195 8.81 -31.68 1.67
C ARG A 195 10.11 -31.08 2.20
N LYS A 196 10.57 -31.45 3.40
CA LYS A 196 11.85 -31.00 3.98
C LYS A 196 13.02 -31.47 3.11
N ALA A 197 13.08 -32.76 2.79
CA ALA A 197 14.10 -33.33 1.92
C ALA A 197 14.14 -32.67 0.53
N TYR A 198 12.98 -32.41 -0.08
CA TYR A 198 12.93 -31.68 -1.35
C TYR A 198 13.44 -30.25 -1.23
N ARG A 199 13.14 -29.55 -0.13
CA ARG A 199 13.64 -28.19 0.11
C ARG A 199 15.15 -28.16 0.24
N GLU A 200 15.74 -29.14 0.92
CA GLU A 200 17.21 -29.28 1.05
C GLU A 200 17.85 -29.53 -0.32
N ASN A 201 17.38 -30.54 -1.05
CA ASN A 201 17.90 -30.86 -2.39
C ASN A 201 17.88 -29.66 -3.36
N VAL A 202 16.84 -28.86 -3.27
CA VAL A 202 16.65 -27.69 -4.14
C VAL A 202 17.49 -26.48 -3.70
N LYS A 203 17.80 -26.35 -2.40
CA LYS A 203 18.74 -25.34 -1.91
C LYS A 203 20.15 -25.60 -2.44
N ASP A 204 20.59 -26.85 -2.37
CA ASP A 204 21.94 -27.26 -2.81
C ASP A 204 22.17 -26.98 -4.30
N LYS A 205 21.14 -27.14 -5.13
CA LYS A 205 21.17 -26.83 -6.57
C LYS A 205 21.12 -25.34 -6.91
N SER A 206 20.69 -24.49 -5.99
CA SER A 206 20.66 -23.03 -6.19
C SER A 206 21.97 -22.33 -5.79
N GLY A 207 22.85 -23.00 -5.04
CA GLY A 207 24.17 -22.49 -4.66
C GLY A 207 25.26 -22.66 -5.73
N THR A 208 25.01 -23.44 -6.78
CA THR A 208 25.99 -23.80 -7.82
C THR A 208 25.85 -23.02 -9.14
N LEU A 209 24.95 -22.03 -9.22
CA LEU A 209 24.64 -21.28 -10.45
C LEU A 209 25.04 -19.79 -10.40
N SER A 210 25.87 -19.37 -9.45
CA SER A 210 26.29 -17.96 -9.32
C SER A 210 27.57 -17.55 -10.06
N ASP A 211 28.23 -18.45 -10.83
CA ASP A 211 29.57 -18.19 -11.37
C ASP A 211 29.75 -18.40 -12.89
N SER A 212 28.69 -18.25 -13.69
CA SER A 212 28.86 -18.30 -15.15
C SER A 212 27.87 -17.37 -15.85
N HIS A 213 28.28 -16.11 -16.03
CA HIS A 213 28.14 -15.30 -17.25
C HIS A 213 28.39 -13.82 -16.92
N LYS A 214 29.67 -13.45 -16.91
CA LYS A 214 30.13 -12.15 -17.36
C LYS A 214 31.07 -12.45 -18.53
N ASP A 215 30.57 -12.24 -19.74
CA ASP A 215 31.33 -11.88 -20.94
C ASP A 215 30.38 -11.09 -21.84
#